data_AF-A0A1K0FCE5-F1
#
_entry.id   AF-A0A1K0FCE5-F1
#
_cell.length_a   1.000
_cell.length_b   1.000
_cell.length_c   1.000
_cell.angle_alpha   90.00
_cell.angle_beta   90.00
_cell.angle_gamma   90.00
#
_symmetry.space_group_name_H-M   'P 1'
#
loop_
_entity.id
_entity.type
_entity.pdbx_description
1 polymer ?
#
loop_
_entity_poly.entity_id
_entity_poly.type
_entity_poly.pdbx_seq_one_letter_code
_entity_poly.pdbx_strand_id
1 'polypeptide(L)'
;MDDFIVLLAAERLGAGIVVGGRLVRGRGGGAGEMGFLGLMDPACTADGVAALARTLGAEAVARMAAQHVPAVPAPGSLRELVGGDPRRVDAETVFAAARAGDEVAGAILERVVGQVAKAAGTMVLLLDPELVVVGGGVANAEDVLLGPLRRRLAEITPDPPRLAASALGHRAVTIGAVRAALDHAEGRLLEGFAAA
;
A
#
# COMPACT_ATOMS: atom_id res chain seq x y z
N MET A 1 11.06 3.44 20.14
CA MET A 1 11.03 3.61 18.68
C MET A 1 9.88 4.53 18.45
N ASP A 2 10.22 5.78 18.16
CA ASP A 2 9.33 6.90 18.44
C ASP A 2 8.93 7.61 17.13
N ASP A 3 9.68 7.36 16.06
CA ASP A 3 9.46 7.92 14.73
C ASP A 3 9.22 6.78 13.72
N PHE A 4 7.96 6.61 13.31
CA PHE A 4 7.60 5.60 12.32
C PHE A 4 6.36 5.98 11.53
N ILE A 5 6.25 5.40 10.35
CA ILE A 5 5.12 5.59 9.44
C ILE A 5 4.45 4.25 9.21
N VAL A 6 3.12 4.22 9.28
CA VAL A 6 2.32 3.06 8.87
C VAL A 6 1.63 3.40 7.56
N LEU A 7 2.05 2.77 6.47
CA LEU A 7 1.40 2.86 5.17
C LEU A 7 0.28 1.83 5.09
N LEU A 8 -0.97 2.29 5.05
CA LEU A 8 -2.10 1.44 4.71
C LEU A 8 -2.17 1.36 3.18
N ALA A 9 -1.97 0.17 2.61
CA ALA A 9 -1.78 0.00 1.17
C ALA A 9 -2.80 -0.95 0.51
N ALA A 10 -4.03 -1.04 1.03
CA ALA A 10 -5.06 -1.96 0.52
C ALA A 10 -5.78 -1.39 -0.73
N GLU A 11 -7.03 -0.92 -0.56
CA GLU A 11 -7.82 -0.31 -1.65
C GLU A 11 -7.36 1.12 -1.96
N ARG A 12 -6.92 1.84 -0.93
CA ARG A 12 -6.36 3.19 -1.04
C ARG A 12 -5.04 3.23 -0.29
N LEU A 13 -4.16 4.11 -0.74
CA LEU A 13 -2.99 4.51 0.03
C LEU A 13 -3.40 5.55 1.07
N GLY A 14 -2.89 5.37 2.27
CA GLY A 14 -2.96 6.34 3.37
C GLY A 14 -1.84 6.07 4.36
N ALA A 15 -1.53 7.05 5.21
CA ALA A 15 -0.53 6.87 6.24
C ALA A 15 -0.98 7.32 7.63
N GLY A 16 -0.59 6.53 8.64
CA GLY A 16 -0.46 7.02 10.01
C GLY A 16 0.98 7.45 10.24
N ILE A 17 1.19 8.66 10.75
CA ILE A 17 2.52 9.23 10.99
C ILE A 17 2.71 9.39 12.49
N VAL A 18 3.74 8.77 13.06
CA VAL A 18 4.13 8.94 14.45
C VAL A 18 5.51 9.58 14.50
N VAL A 19 5.61 10.72 15.20
CA VAL A 19 6.86 11.46 15.40
C VAL A 19 7.00 11.78 16.88
N GLY A 20 8.15 11.47 17.49
CA GLY A 20 8.39 11.63 18.92
C GLY A 20 7.36 10.90 19.78
N GLY A 21 6.89 9.73 19.34
CA GLY A 21 5.87 8.92 20.02
C GLY A 21 4.45 9.49 19.92
N ARG A 22 4.22 10.53 19.10
CA ARG A 22 2.91 11.19 18.97
C ARG A 22 2.34 11.01 17.57
N LEU A 23 1.08 10.61 17.51
CA LEU A 23 0.34 10.55 16.23
C LEU A 23 0.12 11.96 15.67
N VAL A 24 0.69 12.22 14.51
CA VAL A 24 0.49 13.45 13.75
C VAL A 24 -0.84 13.37 13.01
N ARG A 25 -1.78 14.23 13.40
CA ARG A 25 -3.12 14.32 12.78
C ARG A 25 -3.26 15.52 11.83
N GLY A 26 -2.44 16.56 12.03
CA GLY A 26 -2.64 17.87 11.41
C GLY A 26 -3.89 18.59 11.94
N ARG A 27 -4.15 19.81 11.45
CA ARG A 27 -5.25 20.66 11.93
C ARG A 27 -6.63 19.99 11.85
N GLY A 28 -6.88 19.26 10.76
CA GLY A 28 -8.19 18.67 10.47
C GLY A 28 -8.19 17.14 10.38
N GLY A 29 -7.13 16.46 10.82
CA GLY A 29 -7.03 15.00 10.72
C GLY A 29 -6.52 14.47 9.38
N GLY A 30 -6.20 15.32 8.41
CA GLY A 30 -5.76 14.92 7.06
C GLY A 30 -4.25 14.64 6.90
N ALA A 31 -3.47 14.62 7.98
CA ALA A 31 -2.06 14.24 7.87
C ALA A 31 -1.94 12.78 7.43
N GLY A 32 -1.11 12.52 6.41
CA GLY A 32 -0.94 11.19 5.83
C GLY A 32 -1.87 10.85 4.66
N GLU A 33 -2.68 11.80 4.18
CA GLU A 33 -3.44 11.66 2.94
C GLU A 33 -2.52 11.62 1.70
N MET A 34 -2.85 10.75 0.75
CA MET A 34 -1.99 10.43 -0.41
C MET A 34 -2.39 11.15 -1.70
N GLY A 35 -3.31 12.11 -1.61
CA GLY A 35 -3.73 12.93 -2.75
C GLY A 35 -2.59 13.71 -3.41
N PHE A 36 -1.48 13.94 -2.69
CA PHE A 36 -0.29 14.59 -3.23
C PHE A 36 0.36 13.81 -4.39
N LEU A 37 0.18 12.49 -4.46
CA LEU A 37 0.76 11.66 -5.52
C LEU A 37 0.34 12.13 -6.91
N GLY A 38 -0.95 12.40 -7.09
CA GLY A 38 -1.49 12.91 -8.36
C GLY A 38 -1.09 14.35 -8.66
N LEU A 39 -0.70 15.13 -7.64
CA LEU A 39 -0.16 16.49 -7.83
C LEU A 39 1.29 16.46 -8.34
N MET A 40 2.08 15.48 -7.90
CA MET A 40 3.48 15.32 -8.31
C MET A 40 3.61 14.62 -9.66
N ASP A 41 2.73 13.66 -9.93
CA ASP A 41 2.72 12.88 -11.15
C ASP A 41 1.27 12.54 -11.53
N PRO A 42 0.73 13.10 -12.62
CA PRO A 42 -0.64 12.83 -13.06
C PRO A 42 -0.92 11.34 -13.37
N ALA A 43 0.12 10.53 -13.58
CA ALA A 43 -0.03 9.08 -13.75
C ALA A 43 -0.18 8.33 -12.43
N CYS A 44 0.04 8.98 -11.29
CA CYS A 44 -0.12 8.41 -9.96
C CYS A 44 -1.48 8.78 -9.37
N THR A 45 -2.03 7.85 -8.57
CA THR A 45 -3.28 8.04 -7.84
C THR A 45 -3.09 7.75 -6.36
N ALA A 46 -4.14 7.96 -5.56
CA ALA A 46 -4.18 7.49 -4.17
C ALA A 46 -4.69 6.04 -4.06
N ASP A 47 -4.75 5.30 -5.17
CA ASP A 47 -5.19 3.91 -5.16
C ASP A 47 -4.13 3.04 -4.51
N GLY A 48 -4.60 2.09 -3.70
CA GLY A 48 -3.76 1.13 -2.99
C GLY A 48 -3.29 0.00 -3.90
N VAL A 49 -2.42 -0.84 -3.34
CA VAL A 49 -1.80 -1.97 -4.05
C VAL A 49 -2.87 -2.90 -4.63
N ALA A 50 -3.94 -3.18 -3.86
CA ALA A 50 -4.98 -4.08 -4.32
C ALA A 50 -5.78 -3.48 -5.49
N ALA A 51 -6.17 -2.21 -5.39
CA ALA A 51 -6.92 -1.52 -6.43
C ALA A 51 -6.10 -1.38 -7.72
N LEU A 52 -4.83 -0.98 -7.63
CA LEU A 52 -3.95 -0.85 -8.80
C LEU A 52 -3.69 -2.19 -9.48
N ALA A 53 -3.35 -3.25 -8.71
CA ALA A 53 -3.09 -4.57 -9.27
C ALA A 53 -4.31 -5.09 -10.04
N ARG A 54 -5.52 -4.94 -9.46
CA ARG A 54 -6.77 -5.31 -10.12
C ARG A 54 -6.99 -4.57 -11.42
N THR A 55 -6.93 -3.24 -11.38
CA THR A 55 -7.24 -2.40 -12.54
C THR A 55 -6.26 -2.69 -13.67
N LEU A 56 -4.96 -2.67 -13.38
CA LEU A 56 -3.92 -2.91 -14.39
C LEU A 56 -3.96 -4.35 -14.94
N GLY A 57 -4.25 -5.33 -14.08
CA GLY A 57 -4.41 -6.73 -14.49
C GLY A 57 -5.64 -6.95 -15.36
N ALA A 58 -6.79 -6.38 -14.98
CA ALA A 58 -8.01 -6.45 -15.78
C ALA A 58 -7.81 -5.81 -17.16
N GLU A 59 -7.19 -4.64 -17.21
CA GLU A 59 -6.83 -4.00 -18.48
C GLU A 59 -5.88 -4.85 -19.32
N ALA A 60 -4.88 -5.50 -18.70
CA ALA A 60 -3.95 -6.36 -19.42
C ALA A 60 -4.65 -7.58 -20.04
N VAL A 61 -5.52 -8.25 -19.28
CA VAL A 61 -6.31 -9.38 -19.75
C VAL A 61 -7.26 -8.95 -20.87
N ALA A 62 -7.90 -7.78 -20.74
CA ALA A 62 -8.79 -7.24 -21.77
C ALA A 62 -8.06 -6.95 -23.08
N ARG A 63 -6.85 -6.36 -23.01
CA ARG A 63 -6.00 -6.13 -24.18
C ARG A 63 -5.60 -7.43 -24.88
N MET A 64 -5.21 -8.45 -24.12
CA MET A 64 -4.86 -9.77 -24.69
C MET A 64 -6.04 -10.41 -25.42
N ALA A 65 -7.25 -10.31 -24.84
CA ALA A 65 -8.47 -10.81 -25.46
C ALA A 65 -8.78 -10.08 -26.77
N ALA A 66 -8.66 -8.75 -26.80
CA ALA A 66 -8.90 -7.94 -27.99
C ALA A 66 -7.88 -8.21 -29.11
N GLN A 67 -6.62 -8.48 -28.75
CA GLN A 67 -5.55 -8.83 -29.70
C GLN A 67 -5.68 -10.25 -30.26
N HIS A 68 -6.72 -11.01 -29.88
CA HIS A 68 -6.95 -12.39 -30.32
C HIS A 68 -5.71 -13.27 -30.17
N VAL A 69 -4.89 -13.07 -29.13
CA VAL A 69 -3.66 -13.84 -28.93
C VAL A 69 -4.04 -15.32 -28.82
N PRO A 70 -3.80 -16.16 -29.86
CA PRO A 70 -4.37 -17.51 -29.94
C PRO A 70 -3.62 -18.53 -29.08
N ALA A 71 -2.64 -18.08 -28.29
CA ALA A 71 -1.81 -18.96 -27.50
C ALA A 71 -2.60 -19.56 -26.33
N VAL A 72 -2.42 -20.87 -26.14
CA VAL A 72 -2.74 -21.55 -24.87
C VAL A 72 -2.01 -20.76 -23.77
N PRO A 73 -2.73 -20.27 -22.75
CA PRO A 73 -2.09 -19.54 -21.65
C PRO A 73 -0.97 -20.40 -21.04
N ALA A 74 0.17 -19.78 -20.76
CA ALA A 74 1.24 -20.49 -20.05
C ALA A 74 0.75 -20.89 -18.65
N PRO A 75 1.15 -22.06 -18.12
CA PRO A 75 0.82 -22.45 -16.76
C PRO A 75 1.26 -21.40 -15.73
N GLY A 76 0.37 -21.02 -14.82
CA GLY A 76 0.56 -19.96 -13.83
C GLY A 76 0.40 -18.54 -14.38
N SER A 77 0.14 -18.34 -15.67
CA SER A 77 -0.03 -17.01 -16.25
C SER A 77 -1.27 -16.31 -15.71
N LEU A 78 -1.26 -14.97 -15.67
CA LEU A 78 -2.42 -14.19 -15.21
C LEU A 78 -3.67 -14.53 -16.03
N ARG A 79 -3.50 -14.70 -17.35
CA ARG A 79 -4.58 -15.06 -18.26
C ARG A 79 -5.17 -16.44 -17.94
N GLU A 80 -4.35 -17.41 -17.58
CA GLU A 80 -4.82 -18.74 -17.18
C GLU A 80 -5.62 -18.66 -15.88
N LEU A 81 -5.07 -18.03 -14.84
CA LEU A 81 -5.66 -17.97 -13.51
C LEU A 81 -7.08 -17.38 -13.51
N VAL A 82 -7.33 -16.43 -14.41
CA VAL A 82 -8.64 -15.77 -14.55
C VAL A 82 -9.49 -16.32 -15.71
N GLY A 83 -9.01 -17.34 -16.42
CA GLY A 83 -9.69 -17.91 -17.59
C GLY A 83 -9.92 -16.91 -18.72
N GLY A 84 -9.05 -15.90 -18.83
CA GLY A 84 -9.17 -14.82 -19.82
C GLY A 84 -10.30 -13.82 -19.57
N ASP A 85 -11.00 -13.88 -18.42
CA ASP A 85 -12.04 -12.89 -18.07
C ASP A 85 -11.45 -11.75 -17.22
N PRO A 86 -11.39 -10.51 -17.73
CA PRO A 86 -10.89 -9.35 -16.99
C PRO A 86 -11.59 -9.11 -15.65
N ARG A 87 -12.87 -9.50 -15.52
CA ARG A 87 -13.68 -9.25 -14.32
C ARG A 87 -13.31 -10.17 -13.16
N ARG A 88 -12.57 -11.23 -13.43
CA ARG A 88 -12.09 -12.20 -12.43
C ARG A 88 -10.72 -11.84 -11.88
N VAL A 89 -10.11 -10.75 -12.34
CA VAL A 89 -8.81 -10.29 -11.84
C VAL A 89 -8.99 -9.65 -10.46
N ASP A 90 -8.27 -10.18 -9.48
CA ASP A 90 -8.05 -9.59 -8.18
C ASP A 90 -6.54 -9.32 -7.94
N ALA A 91 -6.16 -8.78 -6.78
CA ALA A 91 -4.74 -8.55 -6.48
C ALA A 91 -3.97 -9.88 -6.29
N GLU A 92 -4.61 -10.89 -5.70
CA GLU A 92 -3.97 -12.17 -5.40
C GLU A 92 -3.64 -12.95 -6.66
N THR A 93 -4.53 -12.95 -7.66
CA THR A 93 -4.29 -13.55 -8.98
C THR A 93 -3.11 -12.90 -9.69
N VAL A 94 -2.95 -11.58 -9.59
CA VAL A 94 -1.77 -10.87 -10.12
C VAL A 94 -0.50 -11.28 -9.36
N PHE A 95 -0.52 -11.34 -8.04
CA PHE A 95 0.65 -11.76 -7.26
C PHE A 95 1.02 -13.22 -7.50
N ALA A 96 0.04 -14.11 -7.57
CA ALA A 96 0.25 -15.51 -7.89
C ALA A 96 0.88 -15.69 -9.27
N ALA A 97 0.39 -14.95 -10.28
CA ALA A 97 0.99 -14.97 -11.61
C ALA A 97 2.42 -14.43 -11.62
N ALA A 98 2.69 -13.33 -10.91
CA ALA A 98 4.04 -12.78 -10.80
C ALA A 98 5.00 -13.77 -10.12
N ARG A 99 4.56 -14.47 -9.06
CA ARG A 99 5.33 -15.55 -8.41
C ARG A 99 5.60 -16.73 -9.35
N ALA A 100 4.68 -17.02 -10.26
CA ALA A 100 4.84 -18.04 -11.29
C ALA A 100 5.74 -17.58 -12.46
N GLY A 101 6.23 -16.34 -12.45
CA GLY A 101 7.12 -15.81 -13.49
C GLY A 101 6.40 -15.22 -14.70
N ASP A 102 5.10 -14.93 -14.61
CA ASP A 102 4.36 -14.24 -15.66
C ASP A 102 4.89 -12.81 -15.86
N GLU A 103 5.42 -12.51 -17.05
CA GLU A 103 6.03 -11.22 -17.37
C GLU A 103 5.05 -10.05 -17.26
N VAL A 104 3.78 -10.27 -17.57
CA VAL A 104 2.75 -9.22 -17.54
C VAL A 104 2.38 -8.87 -16.12
N ALA A 105 2.19 -9.89 -15.28
CA ALA A 105 1.98 -9.72 -13.84
C ALA A 105 3.20 -9.09 -13.17
N GLY A 106 4.42 -9.47 -13.57
CA GLY A 106 5.65 -8.84 -13.12
C GLY A 106 5.71 -7.34 -13.47
N ALA A 107 5.39 -6.97 -14.72
CA ALA A 107 5.33 -5.57 -15.12
C ALA A 107 4.24 -4.77 -14.39
N ILE A 108 3.10 -5.39 -14.07
CA ILE A 108 2.06 -4.77 -13.24
C ILE A 108 2.59 -4.53 -11.83
N LEU A 109 3.21 -5.54 -11.22
CA LEU A 109 3.78 -5.44 -9.87
C LEU A 109 4.84 -4.35 -9.78
N GLU A 110 5.72 -4.22 -10.77
CA GLU A 110 6.71 -3.13 -10.83
C GLU A 110 6.05 -1.73 -10.85
N ARG A 111 4.95 -1.57 -11.59
CA ARG A 111 4.18 -0.30 -11.58
C ARG A 111 3.55 -0.03 -10.21
N VAL A 112 2.98 -1.06 -9.58
CA VAL A 112 2.38 -0.96 -8.25
C VAL A 112 3.43 -0.59 -7.20
N VAL A 113 4.55 -1.32 -7.16
CA VAL A 113 5.70 -1.04 -6.28
C VAL A 113 6.23 0.36 -6.54
N GLY A 114 6.31 0.80 -7.79
CA GLY A 114 6.73 2.14 -8.17
C GLY A 114 5.88 3.24 -7.52
N GLN A 115 4.55 3.09 -7.50
CA GLN A 115 3.65 4.06 -6.85
C GLN A 115 3.81 4.03 -5.33
N VAL A 116 3.90 2.85 -4.71
CA VAL A 116 4.13 2.73 -3.27
C VAL A 116 5.48 3.31 -2.87
N ALA A 117 6.52 3.11 -3.70
CA ALA A 117 7.84 3.68 -3.47
C ALA A 117 7.85 5.20 -3.57
N LYS A 118 7.09 5.79 -4.50
CA LYS A 118 6.89 7.25 -4.54
C LYS A 118 6.22 7.75 -3.26
N ALA A 119 5.14 7.09 -2.83
CA ALA A 119 4.43 7.44 -1.60
C ALA A 119 5.32 7.36 -0.37
N ALA A 120 5.95 6.19 -0.15
CA ALA A 120 6.85 5.95 0.97
C ALA A 120 8.07 6.87 0.91
N GLY A 121 8.72 6.96 -0.25
CA GLY A 121 9.93 7.75 -0.46
C GLY A 121 9.73 9.24 -0.19
N THR A 122 8.61 9.82 -0.65
CA THR A 122 8.28 11.22 -0.33
C THR A 122 8.18 11.42 1.17
N MET A 123 7.51 10.53 1.89
CA MET A 123 7.39 10.66 3.35
C MET A 123 8.71 10.43 4.07
N VAL A 124 9.53 9.49 3.60
CA VAL A 124 10.88 9.24 4.13
C VAL A 124 11.74 10.48 3.98
N LEU A 125 11.76 11.12 2.81
CA LEU A 125 12.54 12.33 2.57
C LEU A 125 12.06 13.53 3.41
N LEU A 126 10.78 13.58 3.78
CA LEU A 126 10.22 14.69 4.55
C LEU A 126 10.31 14.50 6.07
N LEU A 127 10.29 13.26 6.55
CA LEU A 127 10.08 12.94 7.96
C LEU A 127 11.22 12.13 8.59
N ASP A 128 12.10 11.55 7.79
CA ASP A 128 13.24 10.74 8.24
C ASP A 128 12.88 9.71 9.32
N PRO A 129 11.90 8.82 9.08
CA PRO A 129 11.42 7.88 10.09
C PRO A 129 12.43 6.75 10.32
N GLU A 130 12.44 6.16 11.52
CA GLU A 130 13.25 4.97 11.78
C GLU A 130 12.67 3.69 11.13
N LEU A 131 11.36 3.67 10.83
CA LEU A 131 10.63 2.53 10.26
C LEU A 131 9.44 2.96 9.41
N VAL A 132 9.25 2.24 8.31
CA VAL A 132 8.02 2.22 7.53
C VAL A 132 7.38 0.84 7.67
N VAL A 133 6.16 0.80 8.21
CA VAL A 133 5.34 -0.40 8.33
C VAL A 133 4.33 -0.42 7.20
N VAL A 134 4.31 -1.48 6.39
CA VAL A 134 3.30 -1.68 5.36
C VAL A 134 2.17 -2.53 5.93
N GLY A 135 0.98 -1.94 6.00
CA GLY A 135 -0.24 -2.57 6.48
C GLY A 135 -1.34 -2.64 5.42
N GLY A 136 -2.45 -3.28 5.79
CA GLY A 136 -3.56 -3.60 4.90
C GLY A 136 -3.56 -5.06 4.45
N GLY A 137 -4.60 -5.48 3.72
CA GLY A 137 -4.78 -6.87 3.26
C GLY A 137 -3.65 -7.41 2.36
N VAL A 138 -2.75 -6.52 1.91
CA VAL A 138 -1.54 -6.83 1.13
C VAL A 138 -0.31 -7.10 1.98
N ALA A 139 -0.41 -7.06 3.32
CA ALA A 139 0.66 -7.50 4.21
C ALA A 139 1.05 -8.97 3.98
N ASN A 140 0.11 -9.80 3.49
CA ASN A 140 0.36 -11.20 3.12
C ASN A 140 1.19 -11.36 1.83
N ALA A 141 1.42 -10.27 1.09
CA ALA A 141 2.18 -10.22 -0.15
C ALA A 141 3.61 -9.68 0.11
N GLU A 142 4.14 -9.90 1.31
CA GLU A 142 5.46 -9.40 1.74
C GLU A 142 6.58 -9.79 0.78
N ASP A 143 6.54 -11.03 0.28
CA ASP A 143 7.52 -11.60 -0.64
C ASP A 143 7.58 -10.83 -1.98
N VAL A 144 6.43 -10.43 -2.50
CA VAL A 144 6.32 -9.72 -3.78
C VAL A 144 6.40 -8.19 -3.64
N LEU A 145 6.11 -7.62 -2.47
CA LEU A 145 6.05 -6.16 -2.28
C LEU A 145 7.25 -5.59 -1.52
N LEU A 146 7.62 -6.14 -0.35
CA LEU A 146 8.61 -5.50 0.53
C LEU A 146 10.02 -5.58 -0.03
N GLY A 147 10.39 -6.68 -0.67
CA GLY A 147 11.70 -6.82 -1.32
C GLY A 147 11.92 -5.75 -2.39
N PRO A 148 11.05 -5.67 -3.40
CA PRO A 148 11.11 -4.61 -4.41
C PRO A 148 11.01 -3.20 -3.83
N LEU A 149 10.10 -2.95 -2.89
CA LEU A 149 9.98 -1.63 -2.24
C LEU A 149 11.27 -1.22 -1.53
N ARG A 150 11.94 -2.15 -0.83
CA ARG A 150 13.22 -1.89 -0.16
C ARG A 150 14.31 -1.47 -1.16
N ARG A 151 14.39 -2.13 -2.32
CA ARG A 151 15.32 -1.74 -3.39
C ARG A 151 15.02 -0.33 -3.90
N ARG A 152 13.75 -0.02 -4.13
CA ARG A 152 13.33 1.30 -4.63
C ARG A 152 13.58 2.42 -3.60
N LEU A 153 13.41 2.16 -2.30
CA LEU A 153 13.76 3.15 -1.27
C LEU A 153 15.27 3.40 -1.19
N ALA A 154 16.09 2.36 -1.36
CA ALA A 154 17.56 2.51 -1.40
C ALA A 154 18.06 3.30 -2.62
N GLU A 155 17.26 3.40 -3.69
CA GLU A 155 17.54 4.31 -4.83
C GLU A 155 17.18 5.77 -4.51
N ILE A 156 16.30 6.02 -3.53
CA ILE A 156 15.78 7.34 -3.20
C ILE A 156 16.65 8.03 -2.12
N THR A 157 17.12 7.26 -1.13
CA THR A 157 17.93 7.77 -0.02
C THR A 157 19.09 6.82 0.29
N PRO A 158 20.29 7.35 0.63
CA PRO A 158 21.43 6.51 1.01
C PRO A 158 21.22 5.76 2.33
N ASP A 159 20.34 6.23 3.20
CA ASP A 159 20.00 5.59 4.48
C ASP A 159 18.48 5.32 4.54
N PRO A 160 17.99 4.26 3.88
CA PRO A 160 16.57 3.94 3.88
C PRO A 160 16.11 3.42 5.24
N PRO A 161 14.88 3.72 5.67
CA PRO A 161 14.36 3.24 6.95
C PRO A 161 14.22 1.72 6.94
N ARG A 162 14.07 1.15 8.14
CA ARG A 162 13.62 -0.24 8.24
C ARG A 162 12.24 -0.38 7.57
N LEU A 163 12.01 -1.54 6.96
CA LEU A 163 10.73 -1.90 6.35
C LEU A 163 10.21 -3.18 6.97
N ALA A 164 8.96 -3.18 7.41
CA ALA A 164 8.29 -4.35 7.98
C ALA A 164 6.83 -4.45 7.52
N ALA A 165 6.30 -5.68 7.45
CA ALA A 165 4.87 -5.90 7.33
C ALA A 165 4.18 -5.71 8.69
N SER A 166 2.95 -5.20 8.68
CA SER A 166 2.16 -5.07 9.91
C SER A 166 1.70 -6.44 10.43
N ALA A 167 2.08 -6.78 11.67
CA ALA A 167 1.58 -7.97 12.35
C ALA A 167 0.07 -7.93 12.68
N LEU A 168 -0.58 -6.76 12.56
CA LEU A 168 -2.01 -6.61 12.83
C LEU A 168 -2.88 -6.96 11.61
N GLY A 169 -2.29 -7.02 10.41
CA GLY A 169 -2.99 -7.36 9.17
C GLY A 169 -4.25 -6.52 8.94
N HIS A 170 -5.35 -7.18 8.58
CA HIS A 170 -6.65 -6.53 8.34
C HIS A 170 -7.27 -5.89 9.59
N ARG A 171 -6.80 -6.24 10.80
CA ARG A 171 -7.33 -5.70 12.07
C ARG A 171 -6.73 -4.36 12.45
N ALA A 172 -5.68 -3.91 11.77
CA ALA A 172 -4.97 -2.66 12.10
C ALA A 172 -5.93 -1.46 12.17
N VAL A 173 -6.84 -1.33 11.20
CA VAL A 173 -7.82 -0.25 11.14
C VAL A 173 -8.81 -0.33 12.30
N THR A 174 -9.39 -1.52 12.55
CA THR A 174 -10.36 -1.71 13.64
C THR A 174 -9.75 -1.44 15.02
N ILE A 175 -8.55 -1.98 15.27
CA ILE A 175 -7.83 -1.77 16.53
C ILE A 175 -7.50 -0.28 16.70
N GLY A 176 -7.00 0.38 15.65
CA GLY A 176 -6.70 1.81 15.67
C GLY A 176 -7.95 2.66 15.94
N ALA A 177 -9.09 2.32 15.34
CA ALA A 177 -10.36 3.01 15.58
C ALA A 177 -10.83 2.88 17.03
N VAL A 178 -10.75 1.67 17.61
CA VAL A 178 -11.10 1.45 19.02
C VAL A 178 -10.16 2.24 19.93
N ARG A 179 -8.85 2.21 19.68
CA ARG A 179 -7.89 2.98 20.48
C ARG A 179 -8.16 4.48 20.38
N ALA A 180 -8.43 5.00 19.19
CA ALA A 180 -8.77 6.40 18.99
C ALA A 180 -10.04 6.81 19.73
N ALA A 181 -11.06 5.94 19.78
CA ALA A 181 -12.28 6.19 20.54
C ALA A 181 -12.02 6.21 22.06
N LEU A 182 -11.19 5.29 22.56
CA LEU A 182 -10.79 5.26 23.97
C LEU A 182 -9.97 6.50 24.36
N ASP A 183 -8.99 6.89 23.55
CA ASP A 183 -8.20 8.12 23.77
C ASP A 183 -9.11 9.35 23.84
N HIS A 184 -10.13 9.42 22.97
CA HIS A 184 -11.11 10.50 22.97
C HIS A 184 -11.97 10.50 24.24
N ALA A 185 -12.43 9.33 24.69
CA ALA A 185 -13.22 9.19 25.91
C ALA A 185 -12.41 9.58 27.16
N GLU A 186 -11.16 9.09 27.27
CA GLU A 186 -10.24 9.42 28.37
C GLU A 186 -9.98 10.93 28.44
N GLY A 187 -9.69 11.58 27.31
CA GLY A 187 -9.47 13.02 27.26
C GLY A 187 -10.66 13.82 27.78
N ARG A 188 -11.88 13.48 27.37
CA ARG A 188 -13.10 14.16 27.83
C ARG A 188 -13.43 13.91 29.29
N LEU A 189 -13.17 12.70 29.78
CA LEU A 189 -13.40 12.36 31.18
C LEU A 189 -12.44 13.15 32.09
N LEU A 190 -11.15 13.21 31.73
CA LEU A 190 -10.14 13.94 32.51
C LEU A 190 -10.35 15.47 32.48
N GLU A 191 -10.79 16.04 31.35
CA GLU A 191 -11.19 17.46 31.28
C GLU A 191 -12.41 17.76 32.17
N GLY A 192 -13.35 16.83 32.28
CA GLY A 192 -14.52 16.96 33.16
C GLY A 192 -14.17 16.97 34.65
N PHE A 193 -13.08 16.32 35.06
CA PHE A 193 -12.58 16.36 36.44
C PHE A 193 -11.69 17.56 36.75
N ALA A 194 -11.03 18.15 35.76
CA ALA A 194 -10.22 19.36 35.95
C ALA A 194 -11.06 20.65 36.04
N ALA A 195 -12.32 20.60 35.61
CA ALA A 195 -13.27 21.71 35.65
C ALA A 195 -14.25 21.67 36.84
N ALA A 196 -14.09 20.71 37.77
CA ALA A 196 -14.88 20.55 38.99
C ALA A 196 -14.01 20.80 40.23
#